data_AF-A0A7E6EVW7-F1
#
_entry.id   AF-A0A7E6EVW7-F1
#
_cell.length_a   1.000
_cell.length_b   1.000
_cell.length_c   1.000
_cell.angle_alpha   90.00
_cell.angle_beta   90.00
_cell.angle_gamma   90.00
#
_symmetry.space_group_name_H-M   'P 1'
#
loop_
_entity.id
_entity.type
_entity.pdbx_description
1 polymer ?
#
loop_
_entity_poly.entity_id
_entity_poly.type
_entity_poly.pdbx_seq_one_letter_code
_entity_poly.pdbx_strand_id
1 'polypeptide(L)'
;MVIGHFIVTRENPKMKINQKAANKNVSVFNRKLFLLSLGACLVAFVKIPIFSQWLFDSKAGEIKDSNGWNVGDEEALRRFSISFCDIDRKSISDITSKEFEHQYRLRKPLILTFQNGAKDWINSSMWSRSELKKKYGQWLLLVGNAREIVRHGGNGHIQTSVEDFLDDKMQKTNLQGEPLYVFDRYFYQDSDLPSSLKFPKLLKFKEHLHDSLFFLGSTGTGVTFHKHADAWNAVVFGKKRWFLYPPKKAPPGGIPFGFTILEWFDTIYPTLDESNKPIECIQEAGEILYLPESYYHSTLNIGDTVAIGIQKKEPATEIEKLFYEELKYHSQIIEVKNQRLNSTEKEFVINKQTQIQESLLKLLPANTEVHLKLSEIYSLAGRFNEAFKHSTKAMELDPLFVVAYLTIANQFFMLGRNTKAEEMFQKAMVINPKLWDVYAQYGSFLVNTHHTEQAIEIFQKGIELEPNMTAFWYHLMMAQIQLGDTKGAEISSQQMERLNAQH
;
A
#
# COMPACT_ATOMS: atom_id res chain seq x y z
N MET A 1 -3.02 58.18 5.77
CA MET A 1 -3.10 59.65 5.68
C MET A 1 -1.83 60.08 4.94
N VAL A 2 -1.74 60.71 3.76
CA VAL A 2 -2.62 61.32 2.75
C VAL A 2 -1.80 61.26 1.43
N ILE A 3 -2.35 60.62 0.38
CA ILE A 3 -2.67 61.13 -0.98
C ILE A 3 -1.49 61.46 -1.93
N GLY A 4 -1.57 60.89 -3.15
CA GLY A 4 -0.81 61.31 -4.33
C GLY A 4 -1.15 60.49 -5.59
N HIS A 5 -2.37 60.66 -6.12
CA HIS A 5 -2.83 60.12 -7.41
C HIS A 5 -2.22 60.88 -8.60
N PHE A 6 -1.96 60.19 -9.72
CA PHE A 6 -2.23 60.70 -11.07
C PHE A 6 -2.63 59.54 -12.00
N ILE A 7 -3.83 59.65 -12.56
CA ILE A 7 -4.41 58.89 -13.68
C ILE A 7 -4.70 59.94 -14.77
N VAL A 8 -4.40 59.67 -16.05
CA VAL A 8 -5.18 60.06 -17.25
C VAL A 8 -4.67 59.21 -18.45
N THR A 9 -5.36 58.11 -18.78
CA THR A 9 -6.22 57.81 -19.96
C THR A 9 -5.57 57.63 -21.34
N ARG A 10 -5.72 56.41 -21.91
CA ARG A 10 -6.46 56.03 -23.15
C ARG A 10 -5.74 56.31 -24.48
N GLU A 11 -5.43 55.27 -25.26
CA GLU A 11 -6.27 54.69 -26.32
C GLU A 11 -5.49 53.64 -27.13
N ASN A 12 -6.22 52.66 -27.66
CA ASN A 12 -5.75 51.60 -28.56
C ASN A 12 -6.52 51.81 -29.88
N PRO A 13 -5.93 51.63 -31.07
CA PRO A 13 -6.47 50.53 -31.87
C PRO A 13 -5.50 49.79 -32.81
N LYS A 14 -5.99 48.59 -33.14
CA LYS A 14 -5.54 47.52 -34.04
C LYS A 14 -5.11 47.90 -35.48
N MET A 15 -4.30 46.98 -36.02
CA MET A 15 -4.20 46.48 -37.41
C MET A 15 -3.72 47.44 -38.53
N LYS A 16 -2.67 47.02 -39.25
CA LYS A 16 -2.79 46.50 -40.62
C LYS A 16 -1.46 45.93 -41.16
N ILE A 17 -1.62 44.80 -41.84
CA ILE A 17 -0.67 44.06 -42.66
C ILE A 17 -0.38 44.83 -43.95
N ASN A 18 0.86 44.76 -44.47
CA ASN A 18 1.10 44.58 -45.91
C ASN A 18 2.52 44.10 -46.23
N GLN A 19 2.59 42.91 -46.82
CA GLN A 19 3.74 42.37 -47.56
C GLN A 19 3.72 42.87 -49.01
N LYS A 20 4.91 43.02 -49.62
CA LYS A 20 5.18 42.78 -51.06
C LYS A 20 6.67 42.44 -51.23
N ALA A 21 6.99 41.17 -51.55
CA ALA A 21 7.53 40.68 -52.83
C ALA A 21 9.08 40.79 -52.93
N ALA A 22 9.88 39.82 -53.39
CA ALA A 22 9.63 38.75 -54.35
C ALA A 22 10.61 37.54 -54.26
N ASN A 23 10.08 36.35 -54.57
CA ASN A 23 10.60 35.18 -55.31
C ASN A 23 12.08 34.72 -55.24
N LYS A 24 12.29 33.42 -54.93
CA LYS A 24 12.41 32.32 -55.94
C LYS A 24 12.51 30.91 -55.31
N ASN A 25 11.65 30.00 -55.80
CA ASN A 25 11.80 28.55 -56.08
C ASN A 25 12.15 27.61 -54.88
N VAL A 26 11.57 26.43 -54.64
CA VAL A 26 11.27 25.23 -55.47
C VAL A 26 10.31 24.33 -54.62
N SER A 27 9.04 24.11 -55.01
CA SER A 27 8.42 22.90 -55.61
C SER A 27 7.52 22.09 -54.64
N VAL A 28 6.20 22.02 -54.91
CA VAL A 28 5.45 20.85 -55.47
C VAL A 28 5.00 19.90 -54.36
N PHE A 29 3.74 19.48 -54.17
CA PHE A 29 2.44 19.70 -54.82
C PHE A 29 1.39 19.19 -53.81
N ASN A 30 0.26 19.87 -53.63
CA ASN A 30 -0.98 19.15 -53.35
C ASN A 30 -2.20 19.95 -53.83
N ARG A 31 -3.17 19.21 -54.36
CA ARG A 31 -4.57 19.56 -54.68
C ARG A 31 -4.91 20.30 -55.98
N LYS A 32 -5.91 19.71 -56.65
CA LYS A 32 -7.04 20.37 -57.31
C LYS A 32 -8.27 19.50 -57.03
N LEU A 33 -9.52 19.95 -56.87
CA LEU A 33 -10.22 21.24 -56.68
C LEU A 33 -11.71 20.81 -56.40
N PHE A 34 -12.46 21.41 -55.46
CA PHE A 34 -13.62 22.34 -55.68
C PHE A 34 -14.71 21.82 -56.67
N LEU A 35 -16.05 21.84 -56.46
CA LEU A 35 -17.01 22.64 -55.66
C LEU A 35 -18.41 21.96 -55.60
N LEU A 36 -19.15 22.25 -54.51
CA LEU A 36 -20.61 22.49 -54.32
C LEU A 36 -21.65 21.84 -55.26
N SER A 37 -22.63 21.09 -54.71
CA SER A 37 -23.92 21.61 -54.17
C SER A 37 -24.96 20.50 -53.92
N LEU A 38 -25.62 20.56 -52.76
CA LEU A 38 -27.01 20.15 -52.43
C LEU A 38 -27.55 18.77 -52.86
N GLY A 39 -27.85 17.96 -51.83
CA GLY A 39 -29.14 17.25 -51.73
C GLY A 39 -29.16 15.79 -52.21
N ALA A 40 -28.98 14.86 -51.28
CA ALA A 40 -29.87 13.70 -51.12
C ALA A 40 -29.44 12.89 -49.89
N CYS A 41 -30.37 12.80 -48.94
CA CYS A 41 -30.37 11.85 -47.86
C CYS A 41 -30.41 10.42 -48.45
N LEU A 42 -29.41 9.58 -48.13
CA LEU A 42 -29.51 8.13 -48.26
C LEU A 42 -28.54 7.50 -47.26
N VAL A 43 -29.04 7.35 -46.03
CA VAL A 43 -28.44 6.48 -45.03
C VAL A 43 -28.59 5.05 -45.53
N ALA A 44 -27.51 4.48 -46.05
CA ALA A 44 -27.43 3.06 -46.29
C ALA A 44 -27.43 2.35 -44.93
N PHE A 45 -28.53 1.68 -44.62
CA PHE A 45 -28.66 0.74 -43.51
C PHE A 45 -27.69 -0.43 -43.73
N VAL A 46 -26.47 -0.32 -43.20
CA VAL A 46 -25.67 -1.50 -42.89
C VAL A 46 -26.21 -2.03 -41.57
N LYS A 47 -26.97 -3.14 -41.66
CA LYS A 47 -27.42 -3.94 -40.53
C LYS A 47 -26.20 -4.44 -39.76
N ILE A 48 -25.79 -3.70 -38.74
CA ILE A 48 -25.00 -4.25 -37.64
C ILE A 48 -25.94 -5.17 -36.88
N PRO A 49 -25.64 -6.48 -36.73
CA PRO A 49 -26.46 -7.34 -35.90
C PRO A 49 -26.40 -6.78 -34.48
N ILE A 50 -27.57 -6.40 -33.98
CA ILE A 50 -27.84 -6.10 -32.59
C ILE A 50 -27.35 -7.33 -31.82
N PHE A 51 -26.11 -7.27 -31.31
CA PHE A 51 -25.69 -8.15 -30.24
C PHE A 51 -26.65 -7.83 -29.12
N SER A 52 -27.51 -8.82 -28.86
CA SER A 52 -28.49 -8.79 -27.81
C SER A 52 -27.86 -8.18 -26.58
N GLN A 53 -28.57 -7.20 -26.07
CA GLN A 53 -28.53 -6.76 -24.69
C GLN A 53 -28.72 -8.02 -23.83
N TRP A 54 -27.64 -8.76 -23.63
CA TRP A 54 -27.45 -9.58 -22.44
C TRP A 54 -27.46 -8.56 -21.32
N LEU A 55 -28.68 -8.25 -20.88
CA LEU A 55 -28.95 -7.92 -19.50
C LEU A 55 -27.99 -8.78 -18.68
N PHE A 56 -27.13 -8.10 -17.93
CA PHE A 56 -26.47 -8.73 -16.81
C PHE A 56 -27.58 -9.34 -15.95
N ASP A 57 -27.90 -10.60 -16.19
CA ASP A 57 -28.39 -11.49 -15.17
C ASP A 57 -27.18 -11.81 -14.27
N SER A 58 -26.60 -10.75 -13.67
CA SER A 58 -26.27 -10.92 -12.27
C SER A 58 -27.62 -11.15 -11.63
N LYS A 59 -27.95 -12.43 -11.41
CA LYS A 59 -28.51 -12.74 -10.12
C LYS A 59 -27.50 -12.16 -9.13
N ALA A 60 -27.71 -10.89 -8.75
CA ALA A 60 -27.44 -10.43 -7.42
C ALA A 60 -28.15 -11.47 -6.56
N GLY A 61 -27.39 -12.52 -6.19
CA GLY A 61 -27.87 -13.50 -5.24
C GLY A 61 -28.38 -12.68 -4.08
N GLU A 62 -29.62 -12.95 -3.66
CA GLU A 62 -30.28 -12.28 -2.53
C GLU A 62 -29.21 -11.89 -1.52
N ILE A 63 -29.09 -10.59 -1.24
CA ILE A 63 -28.16 -10.09 -0.24
C ILE A 63 -28.47 -10.86 1.03
N LYS A 64 -27.61 -11.83 1.37
CA LYS A 64 -27.60 -12.52 2.65
C LYS A 64 -27.54 -11.40 3.69
N ASP A 65 -28.60 -11.30 4.50
CA ASP A 65 -28.76 -10.37 5.61
C ASP A 65 -27.46 -9.65 6.03
N SER A 66 -27.27 -8.43 5.53
CA SER A 66 -26.03 -7.67 5.75
C SER A 66 -25.91 -7.18 7.19
N ASN A 67 -26.92 -7.40 8.04
CA ASN A 67 -26.89 -7.07 9.47
C ASN A 67 -26.46 -5.60 9.75
N GLY A 68 -26.91 -4.71 8.88
CA GLY A 68 -26.63 -3.27 8.95
C GLY A 68 -25.32 -2.81 8.30
N TRP A 69 -24.55 -3.72 7.70
CA TRP A 69 -23.33 -3.38 6.95
C TRP A 69 -23.63 -2.97 5.51
N ASN A 70 -22.91 -1.96 5.01
CA ASN A 70 -23.01 -1.54 3.61
C ASN A 70 -22.34 -2.57 2.70
N VAL A 71 -23.03 -3.05 1.66
CA VAL A 71 -22.50 -4.07 0.74
C VAL A 71 -21.58 -3.51 -0.35
N GLY A 72 -21.37 -2.19 -0.38
CA GLY A 72 -20.66 -1.49 -1.44
C GLY A 72 -21.63 -0.95 -2.50
N ASP A 73 -21.33 0.22 -3.06
CA ASP A 73 -22.09 0.80 -4.15
C ASP A 73 -21.73 0.17 -5.52
N GLU A 74 -22.48 0.53 -6.56
CA GLU A 74 -22.26 0.01 -7.91
C GLU A 74 -20.85 0.31 -8.42
N GLU A 75 -20.29 1.48 -8.06
CA GLU A 75 -18.95 1.87 -8.48
C GLU A 75 -17.87 1.02 -7.83
N ALA A 76 -17.97 0.77 -6.51
CA ALA A 76 -17.09 -0.12 -5.77
C ALA A 76 -17.12 -1.54 -6.35
N LEU A 77 -18.32 -2.05 -6.60
CA LEU A 77 -18.50 -3.39 -7.16
C LEU A 77 -17.89 -3.47 -8.57
N ARG A 78 -18.13 -2.48 -9.42
CA ARG A 78 -17.55 -2.40 -10.77
C ARG A 78 -16.03 -2.32 -10.76
N ARG A 79 -15.46 -1.53 -9.83
CA ARG A 79 -14.02 -1.27 -9.76
C ARG A 79 -13.24 -2.44 -9.17
N PHE A 80 -13.75 -3.04 -8.09
CA PHE A 80 -12.96 -3.99 -7.30
C PHE A 80 -13.36 -5.45 -7.50
N SER A 81 -14.52 -5.76 -8.10
CA SER A 81 -14.92 -7.15 -8.31
C SER A 81 -14.24 -7.79 -9.51
N ILE A 82 -14.22 -9.13 -9.49
CA ILE A 82 -13.77 -10.01 -10.56
C ILE A 82 -14.73 -11.20 -10.67
N SER A 83 -14.77 -11.84 -11.83
CA SER A 83 -15.65 -12.98 -12.11
C SER A 83 -14.96 -14.35 -11.98
N PHE A 84 -13.68 -14.37 -11.64
CA PHE A 84 -12.88 -15.59 -11.50
C PHE A 84 -12.20 -15.65 -10.13
N CYS A 85 -11.64 -16.81 -9.81
CA CYS A 85 -10.90 -17.07 -8.58
C CYS A 85 -9.83 -18.12 -8.86
N ASP A 86 -8.58 -17.79 -8.59
CA ASP A 86 -7.43 -18.69 -8.77
C ASP A 86 -7.20 -19.62 -7.57
N ILE A 87 -7.87 -19.33 -6.45
CA ILE A 87 -7.74 -20.09 -5.21
C ILE A 87 -8.75 -21.23 -5.21
N ASP A 88 -8.29 -22.45 -4.95
CA ASP A 88 -9.16 -23.61 -4.79
C ASP A 88 -10.26 -23.33 -3.76
N ARG A 89 -11.47 -23.80 -4.05
CA ARG A 89 -12.64 -23.66 -3.17
C ARG A 89 -13.21 -25.03 -2.86
N LYS A 90 -13.35 -25.35 -1.57
CA LYS A 90 -13.88 -26.65 -1.09
C LYS A 90 -14.90 -26.44 0.02
N SER A 91 -15.99 -27.19 -0.03
CA SER A 91 -16.87 -27.31 1.13
C SER A 91 -16.12 -28.00 2.27
N ILE A 92 -16.33 -27.52 3.49
CA ILE A 92 -15.77 -28.16 4.69
C ILE A 92 -16.23 -29.61 4.86
N SER A 93 -17.39 -29.98 4.29
CA SER A 93 -17.91 -31.36 4.28
C SER A 93 -17.15 -32.29 3.34
N ASP A 94 -16.49 -31.74 2.32
CA ASP A 94 -15.97 -32.50 1.17
C ASP A 94 -14.45 -32.67 1.24
N ILE A 95 -13.79 -32.09 2.26
CA ILE A 95 -12.35 -32.15 2.44
C ILE A 95 -12.00 -32.92 3.72
N THR A 96 -11.11 -33.90 3.58
CA THR A 96 -10.61 -34.66 4.74
C THR A 96 -9.39 -33.97 5.37
N SER A 97 -9.14 -34.21 6.67
CA SER A 97 -7.90 -33.75 7.32
C SER A 97 -6.64 -34.25 6.62
N LYS A 98 -6.66 -35.47 6.08
CA LYS A 98 -5.52 -36.03 5.34
C LYS A 98 -5.28 -35.29 4.02
N GLU A 99 -6.34 -34.99 3.29
CA GLU A 99 -6.26 -34.21 2.05
C GLU A 99 -5.75 -32.80 2.34
N PHE A 100 -6.30 -32.13 3.35
CA PHE A 100 -5.87 -30.79 3.74
C PHE A 100 -4.38 -30.72 4.06
N GLU A 101 -3.90 -31.62 4.92
CA GLU A 101 -2.49 -31.63 5.36
C GLU A 101 -1.52 -32.01 4.23
N HIS A 102 -1.96 -32.84 3.27
CA HIS A 102 -1.11 -33.28 2.17
C HIS A 102 -1.08 -32.28 1.00
N GLN A 103 -2.23 -31.69 0.65
CA GLN A 103 -2.37 -30.87 -0.56
C GLN A 103 -2.27 -29.36 -0.29
N TYR A 104 -2.69 -28.89 0.88
CA TYR A 104 -2.87 -27.45 1.13
C TYR A 104 -1.93 -26.92 2.19
N ARG A 105 -1.84 -27.58 3.37
CA ARG A 105 -1.01 -27.12 4.49
C ARG A 105 0.42 -26.83 4.02
N LEU A 106 0.88 -25.58 4.25
CA LEU A 106 2.19 -25.05 3.89
C LEU A 106 2.52 -25.12 2.38
N ARG A 107 1.52 -25.29 1.49
CA ARG A 107 1.73 -25.50 0.04
C ARG A 107 1.00 -24.47 -0.80
N LYS A 108 -0.33 -24.38 -0.67
CA LYS A 108 -1.17 -23.50 -1.48
C LYS A 108 -2.41 -23.02 -0.70
N PRO A 109 -2.94 -21.82 -1.02
CA PRO A 109 -4.13 -21.29 -0.39
C PRO A 109 -5.38 -22.13 -0.69
N LEU A 110 -6.37 -22.04 0.19
CA LEU A 110 -7.66 -22.73 0.06
C LEU A 110 -8.77 -21.88 0.66
N ILE A 111 -9.87 -21.70 -0.08
CA ILE A 111 -11.11 -21.16 0.47
C ILE A 111 -12.01 -22.32 0.91
N LEU A 112 -12.37 -22.31 2.19
CA LEU A 112 -13.34 -23.23 2.79
C LEU A 112 -14.72 -22.59 2.80
N THR A 113 -15.70 -23.32 2.25
CA THR A 113 -17.11 -22.93 2.27
C THR A 113 -17.90 -23.76 3.26
N PHE A 114 -19.01 -23.19 3.73
CA PHE A 114 -19.84 -23.72 4.79
C PHE A 114 -21.29 -23.67 4.35
N GLN A 115 -22.06 -24.71 4.67
CA GLN A 115 -23.43 -24.87 4.20
C GLN A 115 -24.33 -23.70 4.63
N ASN A 116 -24.20 -23.25 5.88
CA ASN A 116 -24.94 -22.09 6.39
C ASN A 116 -24.06 -20.82 6.49
N GLY A 117 -22.94 -20.78 5.76
CA GLY A 117 -21.98 -19.69 5.79
C GLY A 117 -21.41 -19.45 7.18
N ALA A 118 -21.38 -18.18 7.61
CA ALA A 118 -20.80 -17.78 8.89
C ALA A 118 -21.45 -18.49 10.09
N LYS A 119 -22.76 -18.80 10.03
CA LYS A 119 -23.51 -19.41 11.14
C LYS A 119 -22.96 -20.78 11.58
N ASP A 120 -22.24 -21.47 10.69
CA ASP A 120 -21.63 -22.77 11.00
C ASP A 120 -20.43 -22.65 11.93
N TRP A 121 -19.74 -21.50 11.92
CA TRP A 121 -18.49 -21.30 12.66
C TRP A 121 -18.49 -20.06 13.55
N ILE A 122 -19.51 -19.20 13.53
CA ILE A 122 -19.62 -18.05 14.42
C ILE A 122 -21.06 -17.66 14.74
N ASN A 123 -21.30 -17.13 15.95
CA ASN A 123 -22.54 -16.42 16.27
C ASN A 123 -22.53 -15.03 15.61
N SER A 124 -22.84 -14.96 14.31
CA SER A 124 -22.70 -13.75 13.49
C SER A 124 -23.57 -12.57 13.94
N SER A 125 -24.64 -12.78 14.72
CA SER A 125 -25.48 -11.69 15.23
C SER A 125 -24.73 -10.75 16.18
N MET A 126 -23.78 -11.28 16.95
CA MET A 126 -22.90 -10.49 17.84
C MET A 126 -21.99 -9.53 17.06
N TRP A 127 -21.81 -9.77 15.77
CA TRP A 127 -20.94 -9.02 14.86
C TRP A 127 -21.74 -8.08 13.93
N SER A 128 -23.05 -7.97 14.14
CA SER A 128 -23.88 -7.01 13.44
C SER A 128 -23.47 -5.58 13.80
N ARG A 129 -23.70 -4.64 12.88
CA ARG A 129 -23.35 -3.23 13.10
C ARG A 129 -24.03 -2.67 14.36
N SER A 130 -25.30 -3.01 14.56
CA SER A 130 -26.08 -2.56 15.72
C SER A 130 -25.60 -3.15 17.04
N GLU A 131 -25.28 -4.45 17.09
CA GLU A 131 -24.83 -5.07 18.34
C GLU A 131 -23.41 -4.63 18.71
N LEU A 132 -22.50 -4.47 17.73
CA LEU A 132 -21.18 -3.91 18.00
C LEU A 132 -21.27 -2.49 18.58
N LYS A 133 -22.09 -1.63 17.98
CA LYS A 133 -22.32 -0.26 18.48
C LYS A 133 -22.95 -0.26 19.88
N LYS A 134 -24.02 -1.03 20.07
CA LYS A 134 -24.75 -1.11 21.35
C LYS A 134 -23.87 -1.57 22.50
N LYS A 135 -23.01 -2.56 22.25
CA LYS A 135 -22.23 -3.22 23.30
C LYS A 135 -20.86 -2.58 23.52
N TYR A 136 -20.20 -2.19 22.44
CA TYR A 136 -18.83 -1.69 22.48
C TYR A 136 -18.70 -0.23 22.07
N GLY A 137 -19.80 0.53 21.93
CA GLY A 137 -19.79 1.89 21.41
C GLY A 137 -18.74 2.83 22.04
N GLN A 138 -18.51 2.71 23.35
CA GLN A 138 -17.53 3.51 24.10
C GLN A 138 -16.13 2.87 24.17
N TRP A 139 -15.97 1.64 23.68
CA TRP A 139 -14.67 0.97 23.61
C TRP A 139 -13.76 1.71 22.64
N LEU A 140 -12.52 1.96 23.04
CA LEU A 140 -11.53 2.65 22.21
C LEU A 140 -10.81 1.65 21.30
N LEU A 141 -10.95 1.83 20.00
CA LEU A 141 -10.27 1.09 18.94
C LEU A 141 -8.99 1.80 18.52
N LEU A 142 -8.01 1.00 18.12
CA LEU A 142 -6.87 1.43 17.32
C LEU A 142 -7.19 1.34 15.82
N VAL A 143 -7.13 2.47 15.14
CA VAL A 143 -7.39 2.61 13.70
C VAL A 143 -6.23 3.30 12.99
N GLY A 144 -6.11 3.11 11.69
CA GLY A 144 -5.10 3.80 10.88
C GLY A 144 -5.26 3.55 9.40
N ASN A 145 -4.47 4.24 8.60
CA ASN A 145 -4.36 3.99 7.17
C ASN A 145 -3.39 2.82 6.91
N ALA A 146 -3.53 2.18 5.75
CA ALA A 146 -2.83 0.93 5.42
C ALA A 146 -1.30 1.00 5.59
N ARG A 147 -0.69 2.12 5.16
CA ARG A 147 0.76 2.34 5.27
C ARG A 147 1.23 2.40 6.72
N GLU A 148 0.56 3.20 7.54
CA GLU A 148 0.98 3.47 8.91
C GLU A 148 0.70 2.29 9.84
N ILE A 149 -0.35 1.49 9.60
CA ILE A 149 -0.58 0.24 10.35
C ILE A 149 0.65 -0.69 10.24
N VAL A 150 1.21 -0.86 9.04
CA VAL A 150 2.38 -1.73 8.83
C VAL A 150 3.62 -1.13 9.50
N ARG A 151 3.79 0.20 9.46
CA ARG A 151 4.90 0.89 10.12
C ARG A 151 4.90 0.77 11.64
N HIS A 152 3.71 0.76 12.25
CA HIS A 152 3.54 0.68 13.69
C HIS A 152 3.39 -0.77 14.20
N GLY A 153 3.94 -1.76 13.48
CA GLY A 153 3.97 -3.16 13.93
C GLY A 153 2.62 -3.87 13.86
N GLY A 154 1.68 -3.35 13.07
CA GLY A 154 0.34 -3.91 12.95
C GLY A 154 -0.54 -3.54 14.14
N ASN A 155 -0.60 -2.26 14.49
CA ASN A 155 -1.69 -1.65 15.24
C ASN A 155 -1.99 -0.30 14.61
N GLY A 156 -3.25 0.14 14.69
CA GLY A 156 -3.61 1.52 14.39
C GLY A 156 -2.89 2.50 15.32
N HIS A 157 -2.55 3.68 14.80
CA HIS A 157 -1.89 4.75 15.56
C HIS A 157 -2.87 5.84 16.02
N ILE A 158 -4.13 5.77 15.58
CA ILE A 158 -5.21 6.70 15.94
C ILE A 158 -6.18 5.96 16.86
N GLN A 159 -6.56 6.60 17.96
CA GLN A 159 -7.56 6.08 18.88
C GLN A 159 -8.92 6.74 18.65
N THR A 160 -9.99 5.95 18.57
CA THR A 160 -11.39 6.43 18.42
C THR A 160 -12.34 5.41 19.04
N SER A 161 -13.54 5.82 19.46
CA SER A 161 -14.51 4.86 19.98
C SER A 161 -15.14 4.04 18.85
N VAL A 162 -15.67 2.84 19.14
CA VAL A 162 -16.40 2.03 18.15
C VAL A 162 -17.55 2.82 17.54
N GLU A 163 -18.30 3.57 18.36
CA GLU A 163 -19.43 4.37 17.92
C GLU A 163 -19.00 5.48 16.95
N ASP A 164 -17.99 6.26 17.32
CA ASP A 164 -17.44 7.34 16.50
C ASP A 164 -16.82 6.81 15.20
N PHE A 165 -16.12 5.66 15.28
CA PHE A 165 -15.62 4.99 14.09
C PHE A 165 -16.74 4.59 13.15
N LEU A 166 -17.75 3.89 13.64
CA LEU A 166 -18.85 3.40 12.81
C LEU A 166 -19.64 4.56 12.18
N ASP A 167 -20.00 5.58 12.97
CA ASP A 167 -20.90 6.65 12.53
C ASP A 167 -20.21 7.68 11.63
N ASP A 168 -18.93 7.98 11.88
CA ASP A 168 -18.27 9.15 11.28
C ASP A 168 -16.95 8.82 10.57
N LYS A 169 -16.10 7.95 11.13
CA LYS A 169 -14.72 7.79 10.61
C LYS A 169 -14.51 6.67 9.62
N MET A 170 -15.34 5.63 9.62
CA MET A 170 -15.16 4.43 8.78
C MET A 170 -15.12 4.75 7.28
N GLN A 171 -15.79 5.82 6.85
CA GLN A 171 -15.81 6.28 5.45
C GLN A 171 -14.89 7.50 5.21
N LYS A 172 -14.29 8.07 6.25
CA LYS A 172 -13.39 9.23 6.11
C LYS A 172 -12.05 8.78 5.55
N THR A 173 -11.55 9.56 4.61
CA THR A 173 -10.25 9.35 3.98
C THR A 173 -9.22 10.37 4.47
N ASN A 174 -7.95 9.98 4.45
CA ASN A 174 -6.83 10.94 4.54
C ASN A 174 -6.72 11.76 3.23
N LEU A 175 -5.72 12.65 3.16
CA LEU A 175 -5.46 13.49 1.99
C LEU A 175 -5.09 12.67 0.74
N GLN A 176 -4.61 11.44 0.92
CA GLN A 176 -4.27 10.51 -0.16
C GLN A 176 -5.49 9.74 -0.69
N GLY A 177 -6.67 9.92 -0.07
CA GLY A 177 -7.90 9.21 -0.42
C GLY A 177 -8.02 7.84 0.23
N GLU A 178 -7.22 7.54 1.25
CA GLU A 178 -7.24 6.24 1.93
C GLU A 178 -8.18 6.27 3.14
N PRO A 179 -9.15 5.35 3.21
CA PRO A 179 -10.03 5.23 4.36
C PRO A 179 -9.31 4.69 5.61
N LEU A 180 -9.85 5.01 6.78
CA LEU A 180 -9.38 4.45 8.05
C LEU A 180 -9.81 2.98 8.20
N TYR A 181 -8.89 2.16 8.70
CA TYR A 181 -9.09 0.74 8.89
C TYR A 181 -8.84 0.36 10.35
N VAL A 182 -9.73 -0.46 10.93
CA VAL A 182 -9.52 -1.00 12.28
C VAL A 182 -8.47 -2.09 12.20
N PHE A 183 -7.39 -1.89 12.95
CA PHE A 183 -6.35 -2.87 13.16
C PHE A 183 -5.95 -2.81 14.62
N ASP A 184 -6.72 -3.52 15.44
CA ASP A 184 -6.60 -3.54 16.89
C ASP A 184 -6.43 -5.00 17.33
N ARG A 185 -5.23 -5.33 17.81
CA ARG A 185 -4.92 -6.68 18.29
C ARG A 185 -5.57 -7.02 19.63
N TYR A 186 -6.05 -6.02 20.37
CA TYR A 186 -6.57 -6.17 21.73
C TYR A 186 -8.10 -6.28 21.74
N PHE A 187 -8.80 -5.49 20.93
CA PHE A 187 -10.27 -5.42 20.92
C PHE A 187 -10.95 -6.80 20.88
N TYR A 188 -10.53 -7.68 19.97
CA TYR A 188 -11.11 -9.02 19.90
C TYR A 188 -10.71 -9.87 21.11
N GLN A 189 -9.46 -9.83 21.54
CA GLN A 189 -8.95 -10.67 22.63
C GLN A 189 -9.58 -10.31 23.98
N ASP A 190 -9.80 -9.02 24.22
CA ASP A 190 -10.25 -8.49 25.51
C ASP A 190 -11.78 -8.34 25.59
N SER A 191 -12.49 -8.50 24.46
CA SER A 191 -13.95 -8.57 24.43
C SER A 191 -14.46 -10.00 24.62
N ASP A 192 -15.79 -10.17 24.60
CA ASP A 192 -16.41 -11.49 24.60
C ASP A 192 -16.74 -12.01 23.19
N LEU A 193 -16.32 -11.32 22.13
CA LEU A 193 -16.40 -11.81 20.75
C LEU A 193 -15.73 -13.18 20.54
N PRO A 194 -14.60 -13.54 21.19
CA PRO A 194 -13.98 -14.85 21.00
C PRO A 194 -14.90 -16.01 21.38
N SER A 195 -15.79 -15.81 22.36
CA SER A 195 -16.76 -16.83 22.77
C SER A 195 -17.79 -17.18 21.68
N SER A 196 -17.93 -16.31 20.66
CA SER A 196 -18.83 -16.53 19.53
C SER A 196 -18.27 -17.50 18.50
N LEU A 197 -16.95 -17.75 18.49
CA LEU A 197 -16.24 -18.48 17.44
C LEU A 197 -16.20 -19.99 17.72
N LYS A 198 -16.51 -20.78 16.70
CA LYS A 198 -16.42 -22.25 16.69
C LYS A 198 -15.42 -22.68 15.63
N PHE A 199 -14.21 -23.02 16.07
CA PHE A 199 -13.11 -23.39 15.19
C PHE A 199 -13.41 -24.66 14.38
N PRO A 200 -13.29 -24.63 13.04
CA PRO A 200 -13.27 -25.84 12.24
C PRO A 200 -12.10 -26.73 12.67
N LYS A 201 -12.39 -28.00 13.03
CA LYS A 201 -11.37 -28.95 13.50
C LYS A 201 -10.18 -29.08 12.54
N LEU A 202 -10.42 -28.91 11.24
CA LEU A 202 -9.43 -28.96 10.18
C LEU A 202 -8.28 -27.95 10.36
N LEU A 203 -8.58 -26.78 10.90
CA LEU A 203 -7.63 -25.67 10.98
C LEU A 203 -6.69 -25.75 12.19
N LYS A 204 -6.96 -26.66 13.15
CA LYS A 204 -6.08 -27.00 14.30
C LYS A 204 -5.57 -25.76 15.06
N PHE A 205 -6.48 -25.00 15.63
CA PHE A 205 -6.17 -23.82 16.44
C PHE A 205 -5.85 -24.17 17.90
N LYS A 206 -4.99 -23.36 18.52
CA LYS A 206 -4.62 -23.42 19.95
C LYS A 206 -4.45 -21.99 20.51
N GLU A 207 -5.28 -21.56 21.45
CA GLU A 207 -5.37 -20.17 21.92
C GLU A 207 -4.02 -19.50 22.26
N HIS A 208 -3.09 -20.18 22.93
CA HIS A 208 -1.82 -19.57 23.34
C HIS A 208 -0.74 -19.47 22.25
N LEU A 209 -0.95 -20.09 21.08
CA LEU A 209 0.06 -20.18 20.01
C LEU A 209 -0.26 -19.32 18.79
N HIS A 210 -1.31 -18.50 18.88
CA HIS A 210 -1.81 -17.74 17.74
C HIS A 210 -2.17 -16.32 18.16
N ASP A 211 -1.99 -15.38 17.25
CA ASP A 211 -2.55 -14.04 17.35
C ASP A 211 -3.87 -13.96 16.60
N SER A 212 -4.86 -13.31 17.21
CA SER A 212 -6.14 -13.01 16.60
C SER A 212 -6.22 -11.52 16.28
N LEU A 213 -6.76 -11.20 15.11
CA LEU A 213 -6.85 -9.84 14.58
C LEU A 213 -8.27 -9.57 14.10
N PHE A 214 -8.91 -8.58 14.70
CA PHE A 214 -10.18 -8.07 14.23
C PHE A 214 -9.97 -7.11 13.07
N PHE A 215 -10.75 -7.32 12.01
CA PHE A 215 -10.75 -6.46 10.84
C PHE A 215 -12.11 -5.84 10.67
N LEU A 216 -12.13 -4.51 10.59
CA LEU A 216 -13.31 -3.73 10.24
C LEU A 216 -12.91 -2.56 9.37
N GLY A 217 -13.52 -2.46 8.18
CA GLY A 217 -13.23 -1.39 7.24
C GLY A 217 -14.27 -1.29 6.13
N SER A 218 -14.33 -0.11 5.53
CA SER A 218 -15.19 0.19 4.38
C SER A 218 -14.54 -0.22 3.05
N THR A 219 -15.26 -0.05 1.95
CA THR A 219 -14.73 -0.19 0.59
C THR A 219 -13.38 0.52 0.43
N GLY A 220 -12.42 -0.17 -0.17
CA GLY A 220 -11.10 0.40 -0.46
C GLY A 220 -10.11 0.36 0.70
N THR A 221 -10.56 0.07 1.93
CA THR A 221 -9.63 -0.28 3.02
C THR A 221 -8.97 -1.65 2.77
N GLY A 222 -7.82 -1.87 3.40
CA GLY A 222 -7.08 -3.12 3.26
C GLY A 222 -5.69 -3.02 3.86
N VAL A 223 -4.93 -4.10 3.75
CA VAL A 223 -3.51 -4.13 4.16
C VAL A 223 -2.64 -4.36 2.93
N THR A 224 -1.56 -3.58 2.83
CA THR A 224 -0.55 -3.77 1.78
C THR A 224 0.12 -5.13 1.92
N PHE A 225 0.85 -5.53 0.88
CA PHE A 225 1.53 -6.81 0.82
C PHE A 225 2.46 -7.02 2.02
N HIS A 226 2.29 -8.15 2.68
CA HIS A 226 3.14 -8.60 3.77
C HIS A 226 3.14 -10.13 3.79
N LYS A 227 3.91 -10.71 4.70
CA LYS A 227 4.01 -12.16 4.89
C LYS A 227 4.13 -12.44 6.38
N HIS A 228 3.69 -13.63 6.76
CA HIS A 228 3.79 -14.12 8.12
C HIS A 228 3.65 -15.65 8.13
N ALA A 229 3.72 -16.23 9.33
CA ALA A 229 3.47 -17.63 9.55
C ALA A 229 2.03 -18.06 9.17
N ASP A 230 1.74 -19.35 9.30
CA ASP A 230 0.50 -19.99 8.83
C ASP A 230 -0.72 -19.25 9.38
N ALA A 231 -1.67 -18.88 8.52
CA ALA A 231 -2.82 -18.08 8.95
C ALA A 231 -4.12 -18.50 8.29
N TRP A 232 -5.20 -17.97 8.84
CA TRP A 232 -6.51 -18.07 8.26
C TRP A 232 -7.27 -16.78 8.49
N ASN A 233 -8.12 -16.43 7.53
CA ASN A 233 -8.96 -15.25 7.58
C ASN A 233 -10.40 -15.66 7.31
N ALA A 234 -11.31 -15.32 8.21
CA ALA A 234 -12.73 -15.64 8.10
C ALA A 234 -13.53 -14.35 7.94
N VAL A 235 -14.26 -14.21 6.83
CA VAL A 235 -15.12 -13.05 6.57
C VAL A 235 -16.49 -13.34 7.15
N VAL A 236 -16.92 -12.55 8.13
CA VAL A 236 -18.26 -12.66 8.74
C VAL A 236 -19.29 -11.91 7.87
N PHE A 237 -18.96 -10.67 7.50
CA PHE A 237 -19.77 -9.80 6.65
C PHE A 237 -18.90 -9.09 5.60
N GLY A 238 -19.49 -8.74 4.47
CA GLY A 238 -18.80 -8.07 3.37
C GLY A 238 -17.98 -9.03 2.50
N LYS A 239 -17.00 -8.47 1.78
CA LYS A 239 -16.15 -9.22 0.85
C LYS A 239 -14.71 -8.73 0.91
N LYS A 240 -13.77 -9.66 0.76
CA LYS A 240 -12.35 -9.34 0.63
C LYS A 240 -11.82 -9.85 -0.70
N ARG A 241 -11.23 -8.97 -1.50
CA ARG A 241 -10.39 -9.38 -2.62
C ARG A 241 -8.96 -9.60 -2.12
N TRP A 242 -8.41 -10.74 -2.48
CA TRP A 242 -7.07 -11.15 -2.10
C TRP A 242 -6.14 -11.14 -3.31
N PHE A 243 -4.90 -10.72 -3.08
CA PHE A 243 -3.81 -10.80 -4.04
C PHE A 243 -2.64 -11.52 -3.37
N LEU A 244 -2.16 -12.61 -3.97
CA LEU A 244 -1.13 -13.46 -3.37
C LEU A 244 0.03 -13.72 -4.34
N TYR A 245 1.23 -13.76 -3.78
CA TYR A 245 2.42 -14.28 -4.47
C TYR A 245 3.10 -15.34 -3.60
N PRO A 246 3.60 -16.43 -4.22
CA PRO A 246 4.34 -17.45 -3.49
C PRO A 246 5.66 -16.87 -2.93
N PRO A 247 6.27 -17.49 -1.91
CA PRO A 247 7.44 -16.94 -1.21
C PRO A 247 8.65 -16.61 -2.11
N LYS A 248 8.77 -17.33 -3.25
CA LYS A 248 9.86 -17.17 -4.22
C LYS A 248 9.69 -15.98 -5.16
N LYS A 249 8.52 -15.35 -5.20
CA LYS A 249 8.19 -14.25 -6.11
C LYS A 249 7.69 -13.08 -5.28
N ALA A 250 8.53 -12.07 -5.11
CA ALA A 250 8.09 -10.84 -4.48
C ALA A 250 7.04 -10.13 -5.34
N PRO A 251 6.03 -9.49 -4.73
CA PRO A 251 5.06 -8.67 -5.46
C PRO A 251 5.76 -7.44 -6.10
N PRO A 252 5.57 -7.17 -7.41
CA PRO A 252 6.15 -5.99 -8.06
C PRO A 252 5.69 -4.69 -7.39
N GLY A 253 6.64 -3.83 -6.99
CA GLY A 253 6.42 -2.60 -6.22
C GLY A 253 5.86 -2.81 -4.80
N GLY A 254 5.35 -4.00 -4.50
CA GLY A 254 4.54 -4.32 -3.33
C GLY A 254 5.33 -4.90 -2.16
N ILE A 255 6.62 -4.61 -2.00
CA ILE A 255 7.29 -4.88 -0.72
C ILE A 255 7.21 -3.60 0.13
N PRO A 256 6.73 -3.67 1.40
CA PRO A 256 6.68 -2.50 2.27
C PRO A 256 8.05 -1.81 2.36
N PHE A 257 8.14 -0.48 2.33
CA PHE A 257 7.06 0.52 2.40
C PHE A 257 6.78 1.23 1.04
N GLY A 258 6.72 0.47 -0.07
CA GLY A 258 6.55 1.03 -1.42
C GLY A 258 5.21 1.69 -1.70
N PHE A 259 4.13 0.90 -1.78
CA PHE A 259 2.79 1.35 -2.15
C PHE A 259 1.76 0.88 -1.13
N THR A 260 0.70 1.67 -0.93
CA THR A 260 -0.49 1.14 -0.26
C THR A 260 -1.28 0.24 -1.20
N ILE A 261 -2.24 -0.53 -0.71
CA ILE A 261 -2.98 -1.45 -1.58
C ILE A 261 -3.81 -0.71 -2.64
N LEU A 262 -4.39 0.45 -2.32
CA LEU A 262 -5.10 1.26 -3.30
C LEU A 262 -4.15 1.83 -4.36
N GLU A 263 -3.01 2.37 -3.93
CA GLU A 263 -2.00 2.89 -4.86
C GLU A 263 -1.50 1.77 -5.78
N TRP A 264 -1.16 0.60 -5.23
CA TRP A 264 -0.71 -0.55 -5.99
C TRP A 264 -1.77 -1.03 -6.98
N PHE A 265 -3.04 -1.12 -6.55
CA PHE A 265 -4.15 -1.53 -7.39
C PHE A 265 -4.41 -0.55 -8.54
N ASP A 266 -4.26 0.75 -8.31
CA ASP A 266 -4.54 1.77 -9.31
C ASP A 266 -3.37 2.00 -10.28
N THR A 267 -2.13 1.77 -9.84
CA THR A 267 -0.93 2.14 -10.61
C THR A 267 -0.13 0.95 -11.12
N ILE A 268 -0.01 -0.13 -10.33
CA ILE A 268 0.86 -1.26 -10.65
C ILE A 268 0.04 -2.39 -11.26
N TYR A 269 -1.02 -2.83 -10.60
CA TYR A 269 -1.87 -3.95 -11.03
C TYR A 269 -2.30 -3.89 -12.51
N PRO A 270 -2.75 -2.75 -13.07
CA PRO A 270 -3.19 -2.68 -14.47
C PRO A 270 -2.05 -2.82 -15.48
N THR A 271 -0.79 -2.66 -15.04
CA THR A 271 0.41 -2.71 -15.88
C THR A 271 1.10 -4.08 -15.87
N LEU A 272 0.64 -5.00 -15.01
CA LEU A 272 1.24 -6.31 -14.86
C LEU A 272 1.02 -7.19 -16.09
N ASP A 273 2.10 -7.77 -16.60
CA ASP A 273 2.03 -8.87 -17.54
C ASP A 273 1.51 -10.16 -16.86
N GLU A 274 1.10 -11.15 -17.67
CA GLU A 274 0.56 -12.42 -17.18
C GLU A 274 1.52 -13.16 -16.22
N SER A 275 2.82 -13.07 -16.46
CA SER A 275 3.81 -13.74 -15.61
C SER A 275 3.95 -13.05 -14.24
N ASN A 276 3.57 -11.78 -14.14
CA ASN A 276 3.63 -10.94 -12.95
C ASN A 276 2.28 -10.75 -12.27
N LYS A 277 1.17 -11.22 -12.82
CA LYS A 277 -0.13 -11.20 -12.13
C LYS A 277 -0.10 -12.00 -10.82
N PRO A 278 -0.84 -11.53 -9.79
CA PRO A 278 -1.01 -12.26 -8.55
C PRO A 278 -1.96 -13.45 -8.75
N ILE A 279 -1.90 -14.42 -7.83
CA ILE A 279 -3.04 -15.30 -7.56
C ILE A 279 -4.11 -14.43 -6.91
N GLU A 280 -5.32 -14.38 -7.47
CA GLU A 280 -6.38 -13.54 -6.91
C GLU A 280 -7.74 -14.21 -6.80
N CYS A 281 -8.50 -13.77 -5.80
CA CYS A 281 -9.84 -14.27 -5.56
C CYS A 281 -10.64 -13.31 -4.67
N ILE A 282 -11.96 -13.31 -4.85
CA ILE A 282 -12.88 -12.72 -3.86
C ILE A 282 -13.30 -13.79 -2.86
N GLN A 283 -13.02 -13.53 -1.59
CA GLN A 283 -13.58 -14.20 -0.44
C GLN A 283 -14.92 -13.56 -0.07
N GLU A 284 -15.96 -14.38 -0.02
CA GLU A 284 -17.32 -13.99 0.29
C GLU A 284 -17.64 -14.13 1.78
N ALA A 285 -18.72 -13.48 2.23
CA ALA A 285 -19.22 -13.62 3.60
C ALA A 285 -19.55 -15.09 3.94
N GLY A 286 -19.03 -15.54 5.08
CA GLY A 286 -19.15 -16.91 5.58
C GLY A 286 -18.03 -17.84 5.17
N GLU A 287 -17.11 -17.42 4.31
CA GLU A 287 -15.97 -18.24 3.87
C GLU A 287 -14.75 -18.05 4.77
N ILE A 288 -13.92 -19.08 4.85
CA ILE A 288 -12.61 -19.04 5.54
C ILE A 288 -11.50 -19.31 4.54
N LEU A 289 -10.61 -18.34 4.35
CA LEU A 289 -9.37 -18.51 3.61
C LEU A 289 -8.30 -19.11 4.53
N TYR A 290 -7.69 -20.21 4.09
CA TYR A 290 -6.41 -20.70 4.60
C TYR A 290 -5.27 -20.10 3.78
N LEU A 291 -4.31 -19.48 4.48
CA LEU A 291 -3.14 -18.82 3.91
C LEU A 291 -1.86 -19.52 4.39
N PRO A 292 -1.10 -20.16 3.48
CA PRO A 292 0.15 -20.81 3.85
C PRO A 292 1.24 -19.82 4.25
N GLU A 293 2.21 -20.31 5.03
CA GLU A 293 3.40 -19.55 5.45
C GLU A 293 4.14 -18.86 4.30
N SER A 294 4.68 -17.69 4.61
CA SER A 294 5.57 -16.90 3.74
C SER A 294 4.94 -16.42 2.43
N TYR A 295 3.65 -16.67 2.17
CA TYR A 295 2.97 -16.08 1.02
C TYR A 295 2.87 -14.58 1.23
N TYR A 296 3.39 -13.82 0.25
CA TYR A 296 3.11 -12.41 0.17
C TYR A 296 1.63 -12.25 -0.13
N HIS A 297 0.93 -11.46 0.66
CA HIS A 297 -0.50 -11.28 0.48
C HIS A 297 -0.93 -9.86 0.83
N SER A 298 -1.88 -9.36 0.05
CA SER A 298 -2.54 -8.08 0.26
C SER A 298 -4.05 -8.25 0.11
N THR A 299 -4.81 -7.36 0.74
CA THR A 299 -6.27 -7.44 0.76
C THR A 299 -6.90 -6.10 0.45
N LEU A 300 -8.06 -6.14 -0.20
CA LEU A 300 -8.91 -4.99 -0.46
C LEU A 300 -10.36 -5.32 -0.12
N ASN A 301 -10.99 -4.48 0.69
CA ASN A 301 -12.37 -4.66 1.10
C ASN A 301 -13.33 -4.11 0.03
N ILE A 302 -14.40 -4.86 -0.25
CA ILE A 302 -15.50 -4.46 -1.13
C ILE A 302 -16.77 -4.42 -0.28
N GLY A 303 -17.28 -3.22 -0.04
CA GLY A 303 -18.27 -2.96 1.00
C GLY A 303 -17.65 -2.96 2.40
N ASP A 304 -18.50 -2.63 3.39
CA ASP A 304 -18.16 -2.77 4.80
C ASP A 304 -17.90 -4.24 5.11
N THR A 305 -16.67 -4.50 5.55
CA THR A 305 -16.18 -5.86 5.74
C THR A 305 -15.77 -6.08 7.17
N VAL A 306 -16.33 -7.12 7.77
CA VAL A 306 -16.02 -7.57 9.13
C VAL A 306 -15.42 -8.96 9.05
N ALA A 307 -14.20 -9.12 9.55
CA ALA A 307 -13.49 -10.38 9.49
C ALA A 307 -12.62 -10.62 10.72
N ILE A 308 -12.22 -11.87 10.89
CA ILE A 308 -11.22 -12.28 11.88
C ILE A 308 -10.06 -12.96 11.18
N GLY A 309 -8.85 -12.48 11.46
CA GLY A 309 -7.61 -13.14 11.10
C GLY A 309 -7.05 -13.90 12.29
N ILE A 310 -6.50 -15.07 12.05
CA ILE A 310 -5.79 -15.82 13.06
C ILE A 310 -4.48 -16.32 12.46
N GLN A 311 -3.39 -15.94 13.11
CA GLN A 311 -2.03 -16.14 12.65
C GLN A 311 -1.26 -16.99 13.67
N LYS A 312 -0.50 -17.99 13.21
CA LYS A 312 0.43 -18.71 14.09
C LYS A 312 1.60 -17.83 14.52
N LYS A 313 2.06 -18.04 15.75
CA LYS A 313 3.30 -17.42 16.25
C LYS A 313 4.55 -18.20 15.88
N GLU A 314 4.42 -19.50 15.65
CA GLU A 314 5.55 -20.38 15.41
C GLU A 314 5.71 -20.69 13.93
N PRO A 315 6.88 -20.39 13.34
CA PRO A 315 7.17 -20.71 11.95
C PRO A 315 7.47 -22.21 11.77
N ALA A 316 6.87 -22.84 10.75
CA ALA A 316 7.10 -24.24 10.43
C ALA A 316 8.18 -24.43 9.35
N THR A 317 8.13 -23.61 8.30
CA THR A 317 9.05 -23.67 7.15
C THR A 317 10.42 -23.09 7.48
N GLU A 318 11.45 -23.54 6.76
CA GLU A 318 12.83 -23.01 6.91
C GLU A 318 12.91 -21.53 6.54
N ILE A 319 12.21 -21.11 5.49
CA ILE A 319 12.13 -19.71 5.05
C ILE A 319 11.55 -18.84 6.17
N GLU A 320 10.39 -19.22 6.72
CA GLU A 320 9.74 -18.42 7.77
C GLU A 320 10.56 -18.40 9.07
N LYS A 321 11.22 -19.51 9.41
CA LYS A 321 12.14 -19.57 10.56
C LYS A 321 13.27 -18.55 10.44
N LEU A 322 13.87 -18.42 9.25
CA LEU A 322 14.93 -17.46 8.99
C LEU A 322 14.43 -16.01 9.06
N PHE A 323 13.25 -15.71 8.51
CA PHE A 323 12.64 -14.37 8.66
C PHE A 323 12.34 -14.04 10.13
N TYR A 324 11.84 -15.00 10.90
CA TYR A 324 11.62 -14.80 12.34
C TYR A 324 12.93 -14.63 13.12
N GLU A 325 14.00 -15.32 12.71
CA GLU A 325 15.33 -15.13 13.30
C GLU A 325 15.89 -13.74 12.97
N GLU A 326 15.71 -13.26 11.74
CA GLU A 326 16.08 -11.89 11.33
C GLU A 326 15.42 -10.84 12.23
N LEU A 327 14.11 -10.98 12.47
CA LEU A 327 13.32 -10.02 13.25
C LEU A 327 13.83 -9.84 14.69
N LYS A 328 14.47 -10.87 15.28
CA LYS A 328 15.06 -10.80 16.64
C LYS A 328 16.18 -9.76 16.76
N TYR A 329 16.79 -9.38 15.63
CA TYR A 329 17.91 -8.43 15.57
C TYR A 329 17.50 -7.05 15.06
N HIS A 330 16.20 -6.81 14.83
CA HIS A 330 15.71 -5.58 14.20
C HIS A 330 16.02 -4.33 15.03
N SER A 331 15.80 -4.38 16.36
CA SER A 331 16.07 -3.25 17.25
C SER A 331 17.57 -2.93 17.31
N GLN A 332 18.43 -3.95 17.38
CA GLN A 332 19.88 -3.74 17.39
C GLN A 332 20.38 -3.18 16.06
N ILE A 333 19.77 -3.55 14.93
CA ILE A 333 20.10 -2.92 13.63
C ILE A 333 19.76 -1.43 13.60
N ILE A 334 18.66 -1.02 14.25
CA ILE A 334 18.34 0.40 14.42
C ILE A 334 19.42 1.09 15.29
N GLU A 335 19.89 0.44 16.35
CA GLU A 335 20.97 0.96 17.19
C GLU A 335 22.30 1.07 16.44
N VAL A 336 22.60 0.12 15.54
CA VAL A 336 23.76 0.21 14.63
C VAL A 336 23.64 1.44 13.73
N LYS A 337 22.47 1.66 13.11
CA LYS A 337 22.23 2.83 12.24
C LYS A 337 22.40 4.15 13.01
N ASN A 338 21.96 4.17 14.26
CA ASN A 338 22.06 5.33 15.14
C ASN A 338 23.43 5.47 15.84
N GLN A 339 24.41 4.64 15.48
CA GLN A 339 25.77 4.64 16.04
C GLN A 339 25.80 4.50 17.58
N ARG A 340 24.85 3.75 18.16
CA ARG A 340 24.72 3.55 19.62
C ARG A 340 25.42 2.32 20.15
N LEU A 341 25.78 1.38 19.28
CA LEU A 341 26.50 0.16 19.65
C LEU A 341 28.01 0.36 19.54
N ASN A 342 28.76 -0.35 20.40
CA ASN A 342 30.21 -0.40 20.26
C ASN A 342 30.63 -1.25 19.04
N SER A 343 31.92 -1.23 18.69
CA SER A 343 32.43 -1.91 17.50
C SER A 343 32.16 -3.42 17.49
N THR A 344 32.31 -4.09 18.64
CA THR A 344 32.15 -5.55 18.77
C THR A 344 30.69 -5.96 18.66
N GLU A 345 29.79 -5.22 19.31
CA GLU A 345 28.34 -5.42 19.20
C GLU A 345 27.84 -5.19 17.77
N LYS A 346 28.29 -4.09 17.15
CA LYS A 346 27.99 -3.76 15.76
C LYS A 346 28.42 -4.90 14.84
N GLU A 347 29.65 -5.39 14.96
CA GLU A 347 30.17 -6.48 14.14
C GLU A 347 29.37 -7.78 14.36
N PHE A 348 29.05 -8.12 15.61
CA PHE A 348 28.24 -9.29 15.92
C PHE A 348 26.86 -9.25 15.25
N VAL A 349 26.15 -8.13 15.38
CA VAL A 349 24.80 -7.96 14.80
C VAL A 349 24.85 -8.02 13.28
N ILE A 350 25.81 -7.31 12.65
CA ILE A 350 26.00 -7.32 11.20
C ILE A 350 26.33 -8.73 10.69
N ASN A 351 27.21 -9.47 11.36
CA ASN A 351 27.60 -10.81 10.96
C ASN A 351 26.41 -11.80 11.07
N LYS A 352 25.62 -11.71 12.15
CA LYS A 352 24.41 -12.53 12.31
C LYS A 352 23.37 -12.25 11.23
N GLN A 353 23.06 -10.99 10.99
CA GLN A 353 22.16 -10.56 9.93
C GLN A 353 22.65 -11.00 8.54
N THR A 354 23.96 -10.86 8.26
CA THR A 354 24.55 -11.34 7.00
C THR A 354 24.36 -12.84 6.82
N GLN A 355 24.64 -13.65 7.85
CA GLN A 355 24.49 -15.11 7.79
C GLN A 355 23.04 -15.54 7.50
N ILE A 356 22.07 -14.90 8.17
CA ILE A 356 20.64 -15.17 7.97
C ILE A 356 20.25 -14.84 6.53
N GLN A 357 20.63 -13.65 6.04
CA GLN A 357 20.26 -13.21 4.70
C GLN A 357 20.97 -13.98 3.59
N GLU A 358 22.21 -14.42 3.79
CA GLU A 358 22.90 -15.32 2.84
C GLU A 358 22.23 -16.71 2.79
N SER A 359 21.66 -17.17 3.91
CA SER A 359 20.88 -18.42 3.95
C SER A 359 19.54 -18.25 3.22
N LEU A 360 18.84 -17.13 3.46
CA LEU A 360 17.64 -16.76 2.71
C LEU A 360 17.92 -16.63 1.21
N LEU A 361 19.05 -16.04 0.82
CA LEU A 361 19.43 -15.88 -0.59
C LEU A 361 19.61 -17.23 -1.30
N LYS A 362 20.13 -18.25 -0.62
CA LYS A 362 20.23 -19.61 -1.19
C LYS A 362 18.86 -20.22 -1.48
N LEU A 363 17.88 -19.95 -0.61
CA LEU A 363 16.51 -20.44 -0.75
C LEU A 363 15.68 -19.59 -1.73
N LEU A 364 16.00 -18.30 -1.83
CA LEU A 364 15.27 -17.25 -2.52
C LEU A 364 16.19 -16.37 -3.40
N PRO A 365 16.89 -16.95 -4.39
CA PRO A 365 17.96 -16.25 -5.14
C PRO A 365 17.48 -15.12 -6.05
N ALA A 366 16.17 -15.01 -6.28
CA ALA A 366 15.55 -13.96 -7.09
C ALA A 366 14.55 -13.13 -6.27
N ASN A 367 14.64 -13.15 -4.94
CA ASN A 367 13.76 -12.38 -4.09
C ASN A 367 14.35 -10.98 -3.83
N THR A 368 13.61 -9.97 -4.27
CA THR A 368 13.99 -8.55 -4.20
C THR A 368 14.26 -8.07 -2.77
N GLU A 369 13.44 -8.49 -1.80
CA GLU A 369 13.55 -8.10 -0.39
C GLU A 369 14.87 -8.60 0.23
N VAL A 370 15.23 -9.86 -0.05
CA VAL A 370 16.49 -10.47 0.44
C VAL A 370 17.71 -9.75 -0.14
N HIS A 371 17.68 -9.43 -1.44
CA HIS A 371 18.73 -8.63 -2.07
C HIS A 371 18.84 -7.24 -1.43
N LEU A 372 17.72 -6.55 -1.21
CA LEU A 372 17.74 -5.25 -0.55
C LEU A 372 18.32 -5.33 0.86
N LYS A 373 17.90 -6.31 1.67
CA LYS A 373 18.39 -6.48 3.04
C LYS A 373 19.89 -6.75 3.09
N LEU A 374 20.41 -7.63 2.22
CA LEU A 374 21.87 -7.83 2.09
C LEU A 374 22.60 -6.53 1.74
N SER A 375 22.04 -5.74 0.83
CA SER A 375 22.61 -4.44 0.47
C SER A 375 22.66 -3.47 1.64
N GLU A 376 21.59 -3.36 2.42
CA GLU A 376 21.53 -2.53 3.62
C GLU A 376 22.60 -2.97 4.64
N ILE A 377 22.71 -4.28 4.90
CA ILE A 377 23.68 -4.84 5.85
C ILE A 377 25.12 -4.61 5.39
N TYR A 378 25.44 -4.85 4.12
CA TYR A 378 26.77 -4.59 3.59
C TYR A 378 27.11 -3.09 3.59
N SER A 379 26.14 -2.20 3.39
CA SER A 379 26.34 -0.75 3.52
C SER A 379 26.71 -0.37 4.95
N LEU A 380 26.05 -0.95 5.96
CA LEU A 380 26.38 -0.73 7.38
C LEU A 380 27.78 -1.26 7.76
N ALA A 381 28.22 -2.31 7.07
CA ALA A 381 29.56 -2.88 7.18
C ALA A 381 30.64 -2.08 6.43
N GLY A 382 30.27 -1.04 5.66
CA GLY A 382 31.18 -0.29 4.79
C GLY A 382 31.62 -1.05 3.52
N ARG A 383 31.02 -2.20 3.24
CA ARG A 383 31.29 -3.06 2.07
C ARG A 383 30.46 -2.59 0.87
N PHE A 384 30.75 -1.38 0.39
CA PHE A 384 29.91 -0.69 -0.59
C PHE A 384 29.81 -1.39 -1.96
N ASN A 385 30.84 -2.12 -2.38
CA ASN A 385 30.81 -2.85 -3.67
C ASN A 385 29.79 -3.99 -3.63
N GLU A 386 29.81 -4.80 -2.58
CA GLU A 386 28.85 -5.87 -2.34
C GLU A 386 27.45 -5.30 -2.14
N ALA A 387 27.35 -4.20 -1.38
CA ALA A 387 26.09 -3.51 -1.19
C ALA A 387 25.47 -3.07 -2.53
N PHE A 388 26.26 -2.43 -3.39
CA PHE A 388 25.82 -1.95 -4.69
C PHE A 388 25.40 -3.10 -5.64
N LYS A 389 26.12 -4.23 -5.59
CA LYS A 389 25.75 -5.44 -6.34
C LYS A 389 24.36 -5.91 -5.96
N HIS A 390 24.05 -5.95 -4.66
CA HIS A 390 22.77 -6.45 -4.16
C HIS A 390 21.63 -5.45 -4.38
N SER A 391 21.84 -4.14 -4.17
CA SER A 391 20.80 -3.13 -4.45
C SER A 391 20.49 -3.01 -5.94
N THR A 392 21.51 -3.05 -6.80
CA THR A 392 21.32 -3.08 -8.26
C THR A 392 20.53 -4.32 -8.66
N LYS A 393 20.84 -5.49 -8.07
CA LYS A 393 20.07 -6.70 -8.36
C LYS A 393 18.62 -6.60 -7.91
N ALA A 394 18.34 -5.98 -6.75
CA ALA A 394 16.97 -5.72 -6.31
C ALA A 394 16.22 -4.81 -7.30
N MET A 395 16.85 -3.72 -7.75
CA MET A 395 16.30 -2.81 -8.76
C MET A 395 16.04 -3.50 -10.11
N GLU A 396 16.92 -4.42 -10.53
CA GLU A 396 16.72 -5.21 -11.76
C GLU A 396 15.57 -6.21 -11.64
N LEU A 397 15.43 -6.85 -10.48
CA LEU A 397 14.37 -7.82 -10.22
C LEU A 397 13.00 -7.15 -10.11
N ASP A 398 12.95 -5.94 -9.55
CA ASP A 398 11.74 -5.14 -9.43
C ASP A 398 12.03 -3.66 -9.71
N PRO A 399 11.84 -3.21 -10.97
CA PRO A 399 12.00 -1.81 -11.35
C PRO A 399 11.00 -0.85 -10.69
N LEU A 400 9.98 -1.35 -10.01
CA LEU A 400 8.98 -0.56 -9.29
C LEU A 400 9.28 -0.50 -7.79
N PHE A 401 10.38 -1.13 -7.34
CA PHE A 401 10.73 -1.16 -5.93
C PHE A 401 11.43 0.14 -5.48
N VAL A 402 10.63 1.13 -5.08
CA VAL A 402 11.09 2.47 -4.68
C VAL A 402 12.23 2.44 -3.67
N VAL A 403 12.17 1.53 -2.70
CA VAL A 403 13.18 1.43 -1.63
C VAL A 403 14.57 1.08 -2.19
N ALA A 404 14.66 0.28 -3.25
CA ALA A 404 15.94 -0.01 -3.89
C ALA A 404 16.58 1.25 -4.48
N TYR A 405 15.80 2.11 -5.13
CA TYR A 405 16.29 3.39 -5.66
C TYR A 405 16.78 4.31 -4.54
N LEU A 406 16.05 4.41 -3.43
CA LEU A 406 16.49 5.18 -2.26
C LEU A 406 17.80 4.63 -1.66
N THR A 407 17.92 3.30 -1.55
CA THR A 407 19.16 2.66 -1.08
C THR A 407 20.34 2.96 -2.01
N ILE A 408 20.15 2.85 -3.33
CA ILE A 408 21.20 3.17 -4.32
C ILE A 408 21.56 4.66 -4.26
N ALA A 409 20.58 5.55 -4.10
CA ALA A 409 20.80 6.98 -3.95
C ALA A 409 21.70 7.28 -2.75
N ASN A 410 21.37 6.73 -1.59
CA ASN A 410 22.17 6.87 -0.37
C ASN A 410 23.58 6.27 -0.54
N GLN A 411 23.71 5.12 -1.21
CA GLN A 411 25.03 4.53 -1.53
C GLN A 411 25.87 5.44 -2.42
N PHE A 412 25.28 6.05 -3.46
CA PHE A 412 25.99 7.02 -4.29
C PHE A 412 26.40 8.27 -3.51
N PHE A 413 25.53 8.78 -2.64
CA PHE A 413 25.82 9.92 -1.78
C PHE A 413 27.00 9.63 -0.84
N MET A 414 27.01 8.46 -0.17
CA MET A 414 28.12 8.03 0.69
C MET A 414 29.46 7.89 -0.08
N LEU A 415 29.40 7.64 -1.38
CA LEU A 415 30.59 7.59 -2.27
C LEU A 415 30.94 8.95 -2.90
N GLY A 416 30.26 10.03 -2.52
CA GLY A 416 30.45 11.39 -3.06
C GLY A 416 29.96 11.57 -4.50
N ARG A 417 29.16 10.64 -5.02
CA ARG A 417 28.64 10.66 -6.41
C ARG A 417 27.27 11.34 -6.47
N ASN A 418 27.23 12.61 -6.09
CA ASN A 418 25.99 13.35 -5.85
C ASN A 418 25.04 13.39 -7.06
N THR A 419 25.54 13.60 -8.27
CA THR A 419 24.68 13.60 -9.48
C THR A 419 23.95 12.28 -9.68
N LYS A 420 24.61 11.15 -9.42
CA LYS A 420 23.98 9.83 -9.54
C LYS A 420 23.01 9.55 -8.40
N ALA A 421 23.30 10.07 -7.20
CA ALA A 421 22.38 9.98 -6.07
C ALA A 421 21.07 10.71 -6.39
N GLU A 422 21.17 11.93 -6.92
CA GLU A 422 20.05 12.75 -7.32
C GLU A 422 19.20 12.07 -8.42
N GLU A 423 19.82 11.50 -9.45
CA GLU A 423 19.10 10.72 -10.47
C GLU A 423 18.25 9.59 -9.85
N MET A 424 18.76 8.90 -8.82
CA MET A 424 18.02 7.83 -8.17
C MET A 424 16.88 8.35 -7.29
N PHE A 425 17.07 9.47 -6.58
CA PHE A 425 15.98 10.13 -5.85
C PHE A 425 14.86 10.58 -6.78
N GLN A 426 15.20 11.20 -7.91
CA GLN A 426 14.23 11.62 -8.91
C GLN A 426 13.47 10.42 -9.50
N LYS A 427 14.14 9.29 -9.78
CA LYS A 427 13.46 8.06 -10.19
C LYS A 427 12.52 7.53 -9.11
N ALA A 428 12.93 7.52 -7.84
CA ALA A 428 12.08 7.10 -6.74
C ALA A 428 10.78 7.95 -6.65
N MET A 429 10.89 9.27 -6.85
CA MET A 429 9.74 10.18 -6.89
C MET A 429 8.80 9.91 -8.06
N VAL A 430 9.34 9.55 -9.23
CA VAL A 430 8.54 9.21 -10.41
C VAL A 430 7.79 7.89 -10.20
N ILE A 431 8.42 6.89 -9.57
CA ILE A 431 7.81 5.59 -9.33
C ILE A 431 6.68 5.70 -8.30
N ASN A 432 6.91 6.36 -7.16
CA ASN A 432 5.83 6.67 -6.23
C ASN A 432 5.88 8.14 -5.78
N PRO A 433 5.06 9.02 -6.39
CA PRO A 433 5.01 10.44 -6.03
C PRO A 433 4.30 10.71 -4.70
N LYS A 434 3.63 9.72 -4.10
CA LYS A 434 2.90 9.82 -2.83
C LYS A 434 3.67 9.21 -1.64
N LEU A 435 4.86 8.66 -1.86
CA LEU A 435 5.68 8.10 -0.79
C LEU A 435 6.51 9.22 -0.13
N TRP A 436 6.06 9.69 1.03
CA TRP A 436 6.67 10.82 1.71
C TRP A 436 8.15 10.59 2.08
N ASP A 437 8.59 9.34 2.31
CA ASP A 437 9.97 8.98 2.64
C ASP A 437 10.95 9.41 1.55
N VAL A 438 10.50 9.39 0.29
CA VAL A 438 11.30 9.86 -0.84
C VAL A 438 11.63 11.33 -0.67
N TYR A 439 10.63 12.16 -0.30
CA TYR A 439 10.81 13.59 -0.10
C TYR A 439 11.67 13.88 1.14
N ALA A 440 11.48 13.14 2.24
CA ALA A 440 12.31 13.29 3.43
C ALA A 440 13.79 13.00 3.14
N GLN A 441 14.08 11.88 2.46
CA GLN A 441 15.46 11.50 2.13
C GLN A 441 16.07 12.41 1.06
N TYR A 442 15.30 12.76 0.02
CA TYR A 442 15.81 13.63 -1.04
C TYR A 442 16.07 15.05 -0.55
N GLY A 443 15.17 15.62 0.26
CA GLY A 443 15.38 16.94 0.86
C GLY A 443 16.61 16.96 1.78
N SER A 444 16.80 15.92 2.59
CA SER A 444 18.01 15.77 3.42
C SER A 444 19.29 15.70 2.56
N PHE A 445 19.26 14.94 1.46
CA PHE A 445 20.36 14.90 0.50
C PHE A 445 20.66 16.29 -0.10
N LEU A 446 19.64 17.06 -0.48
CA LEU A 446 19.81 18.41 -1.04
C LEU A 446 20.43 19.38 -0.03
N VAL A 447 20.01 19.35 1.23
CA VAL A 447 20.65 20.14 2.31
C VAL A 447 22.12 19.78 2.45
N ASN A 448 22.45 18.49 2.50
CA ASN A 448 23.82 18.02 2.67
C ASN A 448 24.72 18.28 1.44
N THR A 449 24.12 18.54 0.27
CA THR A 449 24.84 18.91 -0.95
C THR A 449 24.77 20.40 -1.27
N HIS A 450 24.30 21.22 -0.31
CA HIS A 450 24.20 22.68 -0.39
C HIS A 450 23.18 23.21 -1.41
N HIS A 451 22.19 22.40 -1.80
CA HIS A 451 21.05 22.80 -2.64
C HIS A 451 19.83 23.16 -1.77
N THR A 452 20.02 24.01 -0.76
CA THR A 452 19.02 24.25 0.30
C THR A 452 17.71 24.85 -0.23
N GLU A 453 17.75 25.70 -1.26
CA GLU A 453 16.52 26.25 -1.89
C GLU A 453 15.63 25.13 -2.46
N GLN A 454 16.22 24.18 -3.17
CA GLN A 454 15.49 23.03 -3.70
C GLN A 454 15.01 22.11 -2.58
N ALA A 455 15.78 21.97 -1.50
CA ALA A 455 15.38 21.18 -0.34
C ALA A 455 14.08 21.73 0.28
N ILE A 456 13.91 23.05 0.36
CA ILE A 456 12.67 23.68 0.83
C ILE A 456 11.47 23.26 -0.01
N GLU A 457 11.57 23.30 -1.34
CA GLU A 457 10.49 22.87 -2.24
C GLU A 457 10.14 21.39 -2.03
N ILE A 458 11.14 20.55 -1.82
CA ILE A 458 10.95 19.12 -1.56
C ILE A 458 10.28 18.87 -0.20
N PHE A 459 10.69 19.59 0.85
CA PHE A 459 10.04 19.49 2.16
C PHE A 459 8.61 20.02 2.14
N GLN A 460 8.33 21.08 1.39
CA GLN A 460 6.96 21.59 1.20
C GLN A 460 6.04 20.54 0.55
N LYS A 461 6.51 19.83 -0.48
CA LYS A 461 5.77 18.68 -1.05
C LYS A 461 5.57 17.55 -0.02
N GLY A 462 6.57 17.29 0.81
CA GLY A 462 6.45 16.36 1.94
C GLY A 462 5.34 16.76 2.92
N ILE A 463 5.23 18.05 3.23
CA ILE A 463 4.17 18.63 4.09
C ILE A 463 2.79 18.53 3.42
N GLU A 464 2.69 18.71 2.11
CA GLU A 464 1.43 18.52 1.38
C GLU A 464 0.91 17.07 1.49
N LEU A 465 1.82 16.10 1.54
CA LEU A 465 1.49 14.69 1.74
C LEU A 465 1.19 14.39 3.21
N GLU A 466 2.07 14.80 4.12
CA GLU A 466 1.97 14.50 5.56
C GLU A 466 2.05 15.77 6.40
N PRO A 467 0.97 16.58 6.45
CA PRO A 467 1.01 17.90 7.11
C PRO A 467 1.19 17.81 8.63
N ASN A 468 0.87 16.67 9.23
CA ASN A 468 1.01 16.44 10.66
C ASN A 468 2.34 15.79 11.03
N MET A 469 3.23 15.51 10.07
CA MET A 469 4.54 14.95 10.35
C MET A 469 5.53 16.05 10.77
N THR A 470 5.77 16.17 12.07
CA THR A 470 6.68 17.18 12.67
C THR A 470 8.07 17.20 12.03
N ALA A 471 8.58 16.05 11.56
CA ALA A 471 9.90 15.95 10.94
C ALA A 471 10.05 16.86 9.70
N PHE A 472 9.02 16.98 8.85
CA PHE A 472 9.10 17.85 7.67
C PHE A 472 9.18 19.32 8.06
N TRP A 473 8.39 19.74 9.05
CA TRP A 473 8.43 21.12 9.56
C TRP A 473 9.78 21.45 10.20
N TYR A 474 10.38 20.50 10.91
CA TYR A 474 11.74 20.64 11.44
C TYR A 474 12.76 20.83 10.32
N HIS A 475 12.75 19.96 9.32
CA HIS A 475 13.69 20.05 8.20
C HIS A 475 13.52 21.32 7.37
N LEU A 476 12.26 21.75 7.15
CA LEU A 476 11.94 23.02 6.50
C LEU A 476 12.48 24.21 7.30
N MET A 477 12.23 24.25 8.61
CA MET A 477 12.75 25.29 9.51
C MET A 477 14.28 25.38 9.43
N MET A 478 14.97 24.23 9.52
CA MET A 478 16.44 24.19 9.46
C MET A 478 16.97 24.70 8.11
N ALA A 479 16.33 24.32 7.00
CA ALA A 479 16.69 24.80 5.66
C ALA A 479 16.46 26.32 5.52
N GLN A 480 15.36 26.84 6.06
CA GLN A 480 15.05 28.27 6.07
C GLN A 480 16.07 29.07 6.89
N ILE A 481 16.47 28.58 8.06
CA ILE A 481 17.54 29.18 8.88
C ILE A 481 18.84 29.26 8.08
N GLN A 482 19.21 28.17 7.38
CA GLN A 482 20.42 28.13 6.57
C GLN A 482 20.41 29.16 5.42
N LEU A 483 19.24 29.46 4.85
CA LEU A 483 19.07 30.51 3.83
C LEU A 483 18.88 31.92 4.41
N GLY A 484 18.76 32.06 5.72
CA GLY A 484 18.47 33.34 6.37
C GLY A 484 17.00 33.78 6.30
N ASP A 485 16.07 32.89 5.92
CA ASP A 485 14.62 33.13 5.99
C ASP A 485 14.11 32.97 7.42
N THR A 486 14.40 33.97 8.26
CA THR A 486 14.04 33.97 9.68
C THR A 486 12.53 33.93 9.90
N LYS A 487 11.76 34.59 9.04
CA LYS A 487 10.30 34.64 9.12
C LYS A 487 9.67 33.29 8.79
N GLY A 488 10.13 32.63 7.72
CA GLY A 488 9.68 31.30 7.36
C GLY A 488 10.01 30.28 8.46
N ALA A 489 11.23 30.35 9.01
CA ALA A 489 11.65 29.48 10.11
C ALA A 489 10.76 29.63 11.36
N GLU A 490 10.38 30.86 11.72
CA GLU A 490 9.47 31.13 12.84
C GLU A 490 8.09 30.48 12.61
N ILE A 491 7.53 30.60 11.41
CA ILE A 491 6.24 29.97 11.05
C ILE A 491 6.33 28.45 11.17
N SER A 492 7.41 27.86 10.64
CA SER A 492 7.64 26.41 10.71
C SER A 492 7.77 25.94 12.17
N SER A 493 8.47 26.71 13.02
CA SER A 493 8.60 26.42 14.45
C SER A 493 7.25 26.45 15.18
N GLN A 494 6.43 27.47 14.93
CA GLN A 494 5.10 27.57 15.53
C GLN A 494 4.20 26.39 15.15
N GLN A 495 4.31 25.93 13.89
CA GLN A 495 3.54 24.77 13.45
C GLN A 495 4.02 23.47 14.11
N MET A 496 5.34 23.29 14.30
CA MET A 496 5.87 22.16 15.08
C MET A 496 5.35 22.16 16.51
N GLU A 497 5.39 23.30 17.19
CA GLU A 497 4.87 23.44 18.56
C GLU A 497 3.39 23.08 18.64
N ARG A 498 2.60 23.55 17.67
CA ARG A 498 1.18 23.21 17.56
C ARG A 498 0.95 21.72 17.40
N LEU A 499 1.71 21.05 16.53
CA LEU A 499 1.58 19.59 16.31
C LEU A 499 2.02 18.81 17.56
N ASN A 500 3.11 19.21 18.20
CA ASN A 500 3.59 18.57 19.42
C ASN A 500 2.64 18.76 20.61
N ALA A 501 1.84 19.84 20.64
CA ALA A 501 0.83 20.05 21.67
C ALA A 501 -0.45 19.20 21.47
N GLN A 502 -0.61 18.55 20.31
CA GLN A 502 -1.76 17.69 19.99
C GLN A 502 -1.52 16.21 20.31
N HIS A 503 -0.28 15.84 20.63
CA HIS A 503 0.17 14.50 21.00
C HIS A 503 0.56 14.46 22.48
#